data_AF-I0YZL8-F1
#
_entry.id   AF-I0YZL8-F1
#
_cell.length_a   1.000
_cell.length_b   1.000
_cell.length_c   1.000
_cell.angle_alpha   90.00
_cell.angle_beta   90.00
_cell.angle_gamma   90.00
#
_symmetry.space_group_name_H-M   'P 1'
#
loop_
_entity.id
_entity.type
_entity.pdbx_description
1 polymer ?
#
loop_
_entity_poly.entity_id
_entity_poly.type
_entity_poly.pdbx_seq_one_letter_code
_entity_poly.pdbx_strand_id
1 'polypeptide(L)'
;MAIGSGYSTVQFNVQPSVNKLLRHLKKEESGLYNCINSVIEDVIFVKEIASIYPSLSLIANLRCGLWYAPDCAGTCYFKSTDGHYGNWGFSITRLNLHVAHLAACEGGCLIVDATRRGKTFPDAFTKTIPIWAAVINHAVSLVRKQRTDTGAACATDDGRSSPEAPEWDTELHVPPWISANEANQISMRLDGWAQELLAVGADVAGLALALTKPLRPLWVSQRSQIWLNEVTQPADLPFTPLILVSASLPNARQRRSVRAGSREGGGGTYEYVPGAGDDEESWARGLTPQLLWAHKEELVSAGPDGVHEVVRRILRHGAAPSAQEEAGTPQVPCSFPAHAHAWPADDGLHNLAPVGARSCQSSSIRCTGNGLYWIGETGIALGALAAGKAPEVWSHVDAVLTLGTKEHPSMAEELKTGFEL
;
A
#
# COMPACT_ATOMS: atom_id res chain seq x y z
N MET A 1 -19.94 80.71 1.75
CA MET A 1 -20.86 79.61 2.05
C MET A 1 -20.41 78.38 1.29
N ALA A 2 -19.86 77.39 1.97
CA ALA A 2 -19.71 76.03 1.44
C ALA A 2 -20.21 75.10 2.54
N ILE A 3 -21.25 74.34 2.22
CA ILE A 3 -22.05 73.54 3.14
C ILE A 3 -21.36 72.19 3.28
N GLY A 4 -20.84 71.87 4.45
CA GLY A 4 -20.28 70.57 4.76
C GLY A 4 -21.40 69.56 4.97
N SER A 5 -21.54 68.60 4.05
CA SER A 5 -22.40 67.43 4.22
C SER A 5 -21.55 66.26 4.71
N GLY A 6 -21.67 65.95 6.00
CA GLY A 6 -21.13 64.73 6.59
C GLY A 6 -21.99 63.54 6.19
N TYR A 7 -21.50 62.71 5.28
CA TYR A 7 -22.05 61.38 5.06
C TYR A 7 -21.26 60.37 5.88
N SER A 8 -21.80 60.01 7.05
CA SER A 8 -21.40 58.82 7.78
C SER A 8 -21.73 57.59 6.93
N THR A 9 -20.71 56.88 6.47
CA THR A 9 -20.87 55.61 5.76
C THR A 9 -21.42 54.57 6.74
N VAL A 10 -22.70 54.24 6.61
CA VAL A 10 -23.32 53.12 7.32
C VAL A 10 -22.67 51.83 6.80
N GLN A 11 -21.79 51.22 7.59
CA GLN A 11 -21.33 49.87 7.32
C GLN A 11 -22.50 48.91 7.53
N PHE A 12 -23.08 48.43 6.44
CA PHE A 12 -24.03 47.33 6.48
C PHE A 12 -23.32 46.10 7.07
N ASN A 13 -23.78 45.67 8.24
CA ASN A 13 -23.33 44.44 8.86
C ASN A 13 -23.86 43.27 8.02
N VAL A 14 -23.11 42.85 7.00
CA VAL A 14 -23.46 41.72 6.13
C VAL A 14 -23.32 40.45 6.97
N GLN A 15 -24.39 40.08 7.68
CA GLN A 15 -24.40 38.83 8.41
C GLN A 15 -24.22 37.66 7.42
N PRO A 16 -23.30 36.73 7.70
CA PRO A 16 -23.09 35.59 6.83
C PRO A 16 -24.39 34.79 6.73
N SER A 17 -24.76 34.38 5.52
CA SER A 17 -25.94 33.53 5.33
C SER A 17 -25.81 32.26 6.18
N VAL A 18 -26.95 31.72 6.63
CA VAL A 18 -27.00 30.47 7.42
C VAL A 18 -26.19 29.35 6.75
N ASN A 19 -26.21 29.29 5.41
CA ASN A 19 -25.40 28.34 4.63
C ASN A 19 -23.89 28.58 4.74
N LYS A 20 -23.44 29.84 4.79
CA LYS A 20 -22.03 30.19 4.99
C LYS A 20 -21.58 29.87 6.42
N LEU A 21 -22.43 30.13 7.41
CA LEU A 21 -22.20 29.77 8.81
C LEU A 21 -22.12 28.24 8.99
N LEU A 22 -23.07 27.48 8.43
CA LEU A 22 -23.09 26.01 8.47
C LEU A 22 -21.87 25.39 7.76
N ARG A 23 -21.40 25.99 6.65
CA ARG A 23 -20.16 25.57 5.98
C ARG A 23 -18.93 25.85 6.84
N HIS A 24 -18.90 26.98 7.54
CA HIS A 24 -17.83 27.32 8.46
C HIS A 24 -17.77 26.34 9.63
N LEU A 25 -18.90 26.08 10.28
CA LEU A 25 -19.03 25.08 11.35
C LEU A 25 -18.64 23.67 10.89
N LYS A 26 -19.08 23.24 9.69
CA LYS A 26 -18.65 21.94 9.11
C LYS A 26 -17.14 21.86 8.85
N LYS A 27 -16.51 22.99 8.52
CA LYS A 27 -15.07 23.09 8.26
C LYS A 27 -14.28 23.09 9.57
N GLU A 28 -14.80 23.70 10.63
CA GLU A 28 -14.24 23.59 11.99
C GLU A 28 -14.41 22.17 12.56
N GLU A 29 -15.56 21.54 12.31
CA GLU A 29 -15.84 20.15 12.72
C GLU A 29 -14.94 19.13 12.01
N SER A 30 -14.47 19.42 10.81
CA SER A 30 -13.47 18.61 10.06
C SER A 30 -12.08 19.26 10.12
N GLY A 31 -11.83 20.03 11.19
CA GLY A 31 -10.58 20.76 11.38
C GLY A 31 -9.39 19.83 11.52
N LEU A 32 -8.21 20.36 11.21
CA LEU A 32 -6.93 19.65 11.30
C LEU A 32 -6.74 18.91 12.63
N TYR A 33 -7.05 19.56 13.76
CA TYR A 33 -6.96 18.95 15.09
C TYR A 33 -7.87 17.73 15.25
N ASN A 34 -9.10 17.82 14.74
CA ASN A 34 -10.09 16.75 14.81
C ASN A 34 -9.66 15.53 13.97
N CYS A 35 -9.16 15.77 12.75
CA CYS A 35 -8.67 14.70 11.88
C CYS A 35 -7.45 13.99 12.47
N ILE A 36 -6.47 14.74 13.01
CA ILE A 36 -5.29 14.16 13.66
C ILE A 36 -5.70 13.26 14.83
N ASN A 37 -6.56 13.75 15.73
CA ASN A 37 -6.99 12.97 16.88
C ASN A 37 -7.83 11.74 16.47
N SER A 38 -8.63 11.86 15.41
CA SER A 38 -9.41 10.73 14.87
C SER A 38 -8.51 9.64 14.29
N VAL A 39 -7.46 10.03 13.54
CA VAL A 39 -6.44 9.08 13.05
C VAL A 39 -5.75 8.39 14.23
N ILE A 40 -5.33 9.15 15.25
CA ILE A 40 -4.65 8.61 16.43
C ILE A 40 -5.54 7.62 17.19
N GLU A 41 -6.83 7.91 17.34
CA GLU A 41 -7.78 7.00 17.97
C GLU A 41 -7.97 5.71 17.15
N ASP A 42 -8.17 5.83 15.84
CA ASP A 42 -8.38 4.67 14.95
C ASP A 42 -7.16 3.73 14.95
N VAL A 43 -5.95 4.25 15.11
CA VAL A 43 -4.72 3.45 15.20
C VAL A 43 -4.69 2.58 16.45
N ILE A 44 -5.32 3.01 17.55
CA ILE A 44 -5.43 2.19 18.77
C ILE A 44 -6.16 0.89 18.42
N PHE A 45 -7.30 1.01 17.73
CA PHE A 45 -8.04 -0.16 17.27
C PHE A 45 -7.21 -1.04 16.31
N VAL A 46 -6.51 -0.45 15.34
CA VAL A 46 -5.66 -1.23 14.42
C VAL A 46 -4.58 -2.00 15.18
N LYS A 47 -3.96 -1.39 16.20
CA LYS A 47 -2.98 -2.04 17.07
C LYS A 47 -3.59 -3.15 17.92
N GLU A 48 -4.80 -2.95 18.44
CA GLU A 48 -5.54 -3.99 19.15
C GLU A 48 -5.76 -5.22 18.25
N ILE A 49 -6.22 -5.03 17.00
CA ILE A 49 -6.39 -6.14 16.06
C ILE A 49 -5.07 -6.81 15.70
N ALA A 50 -4.01 -6.04 15.45
CA ALA A 50 -2.68 -6.60 15.18
C ALA A 50 -2.16 -7.43 16.37
N SER A 51 -2.46 -7.03 17.61
CA SER A 51 -2.05 -7.78 18.81
C SER A 51 -2.74 -9.13 18.98
N ILE A 52 -3.91 -9.33 18.35
CA ILE A 52 -4.63 -10.61 18.33
C ILE A 52 -3.89 -11.63 17.43
N TYR A 53 -3.18 -11.14 16.41
CA TYR A 53 -2.47 -11.96 15.43
C TYR A 53 -0.98 -11.61 15.37
N PRO A 54 -0.21 -11.86 16.45
CA PRO A 54 1.17 -11.39 16.56
C PRO A 54 2.15 -12.00 15.54
N SER A 55 1.78 -13.12 14.92
CA SER A 55 2.58 -13.77 13.87
C SER A 55 2.36 -13.20 12.47
N LEU A 56 1.36 -12.31 12.30
CA LEU A 56 0.97 -11.78 11.00
C LEU A 56 1.39 -10.32 10.85
N SER A 57 2.01 -10.02 9.71
CA SER A 57 2.42 -8.67 9.34
C SER A 57 1.24 -7.76 9.02
N LEU A 58 1.32 -6.52 9.49
CA LEU A 58 0.39 -5.44 9.16
C LEU A 58 0.87 -4.69 7.91
N ILE A 59 0.02 -4.65 6.88
CA ILE A 59 0.28 -3.99 5.61
C ILE A 59 -0.66 -2.78 5.47
N ALA A 60 -0.12 -1.63 5.07
CA ALA A 60 -0.91 -0.45 4.75
C ALA A 60 -1.37 -0.46 3.29
N ASN A 61 -2.67 -0.32 3.02
CA ASN A 61 -3.14 -0.01 1.67
C ASN A 61 -2.85 1.46 1.34
N LEU A 62 -2.12 1.72 0.25
CA LEU A 62 -1.68 3.05 -0.14
C LEU A 62 -2.88 3.99 -0.43
N ARG A 63 -2.62 5.29 -0.26
CA ARG A 63 -3.55 6.40 0.08
C ARG A 63 -3.84 6.51 1.57
N CYS A 64 -4.70 5.65 2.07
CA CYS A 64 -5.38 5.90 3.34
C CYS A 64 -4.77 5.08 4.49
N GLY A 65 -4.40 3.82 4.25
CA GLY A 65 -3.87 2.91 5.27
C GLY A 65 -2.60 3.37 5.98
N LEU A 66 -1.75 4.17 5.32
CA LEU A 66 -0.51 4.70 5.91
C LEU A 66 -0.77 5.62 7.12
N TRP A 67 -1.92 6.30 7.15
CA TRP A 67 -2.32 7.10 8.30
C TRP A 67 -2.58 6.23 9.53
N TYR A 68 -2.94 4.97 9.35
CA TYR A 68 -3.44 4.09 10.41
C TYR A 68 -2.46 3.00 10.86
N ALA A 69 -1.37 2.79 10.13
CA ALA A 69 -0.34 1.80 10.47
C ALA A 69 1.07 2.43 10.44
N PRO A 70 1.45 3.20 11.48
CA PRO A 70 2.80 3.77 11.59
C PRO A 70 3.91 2.72 11.59
N ASP A 71 3.61 1.53 12.12
CA ASP A 71 4.54 0.42 12.33
C ASP A 71 4.32 -0.71 11.30
N CYS A 72 3.79 -0.40 10.10
CA CYS A 72 3.49 -1.43 9.09
C CYS A 72 4.76 -2.11 8.57
N ALA A 73 4.69 -3.42 8.31
CA ALA A 73 5.77 -4.21 7.70
C ALA A 73 5.96 -3.91 6.21
N GLY A 74 4.94 -3.34 5.57
CA GLY A 74 4.98 -2.98 4.16
C GLY A 74 3.70 -2.32 3.67
N THR A 75 3.65 -2.07 2.37
CA THR A 75 2.52 -1.39 1.72
C THR A 75 1.98 -2.20 0.55
N CYS A 76 0.70 -2.05 0.26
CA CYS A 76 0.04 -2.58 -0.94
C CYS A 76 -0.78 -1.48 -1.63
N TYR A 77 -1.24 -1.72 -2.85
CA TYR A 77 -2.05 -0.74 -3.57
C TYR A 77 -3.24 -1.39 -4.27
N PHE A 78 -4.32 -1.57 -3.50
CA PHE A 78 -5.63 -1.99 -3.97
C PHE A 78 -6.52 -0.75 -4.13
N LYS A 79 -6.87 -0.40 -5.36
CA LYS A 79 -7.66 0.80 -5.65
C LYS A 79 -9.14 0.48 -5.64
N SER A 80 -9.91 1.25 -4.88
CA SER A 80 -11.36 1.10 -4.75
C SER A 80 -12.13 1.09 -6.07
N THR A 81 -11.64 1.81 -7.09
CA THR A 81 -12.30 1.89 -8.41
C THR A 81 -12.42 0.57 -9.13
N ASP A 82 -11.55 -0.38 -8.81
CA ASP A 82 -11.50 -1.70 -9.45
C ASP A 82 -12.58 -2.65 -8.85
N GLY A 83 -13.23 -2.21 -7.77
CA GLY A 83 -14.35 -2.88 -7.13
C GLY A 83 -15.56 -1.97 -7.02
N HIS A 84 -15.83 -1.11 -7.99
CA HIS A 84 -17.07 -0.32 -8.03
C HIS A 84 -18.21 -1.13 -8.65
N TYR A 85 -19.45 -0.86 -8.22
CA TYR A 85 -20.63 -1.53 -8.77
C TYR A 85 -20.71 -1.34 -10.29
N GLY A 86 -20.82 -2.44 -11.03
CA GLY A 86 -20.86 -2.44 -12.49
C GLY A 86 -19.52 -2.15 -13.18
N ASN A 87 -18.46 -1.87 -12.41
CA ASN A 87 -17.11 -1.63 -12.90
C ASN A 87 -16.10 -2.41 -12.04
N TRP A 88 -16.03 -3.71 -12.30
CA TRP A 88 -15.09 -4.63 -11.65
C TRP A 88 -13.91 -4.91 -12.59
N GLY A 89 -12.70 -4.91 -12.05
CA GLY A 89 -11.48 -5.17 -12.82
C GLY A 89 -10.38 -5.80 -11.99
N PHE A 90 -9.48 -6.50 -12.68
CA PHE A 90 -8.22 -6.98 -12.15
C PHE A 90 -7.08 -6.16 -12.76
N SER A 91 -6.20 -5.59 -11.93
CA SER A 91 -5.13 -4.71 -12.40
C SER A 91 -3.87 -5.49 -12.71
N ILE A 92 -3.52 -5.61 -14.00
CA ILE A 92 -2.27 -6.25 -14.44
C ILE A 92 -1.00 -5.43 -14.15
N THR A 93 -1.13 -4.15 -13.80
CA THR A 93 -0.01 -3.27 -13.43
C THR A 93 0.21 -3.18 -11.93
N ARG A 94 -0.81 -3.50 -11.12
CA ARG A 94 -0.77 -3.44 -9.65
C ARG A 94 -1.10 -4.82 -9.10
N LEU A 95 -0.19 -5.75 -9.36
CA LEU A 95 -0.40 -7.16 -9.09
C LEU A 95 -0.40 -7.50 -7.60
N ASN A 96 0.25 -6.70 -6.76
CA ASN A 96 0.36 -6.94 -5.30
C ASN A 96 0.83 -8.36 -4.92
N LEU A 97 1.61 -9.05 -5.77
CA LEU A 97 2.05 -10.44 -5.52
C LEU A 97 2.89 -10.58 -4.26
N HIS A 98 3.62 -9.53 -3.89
CA HIS A 98 4.38 -9.49 -2.64
C HIS A 98 3.50 -9.68 -1.41
N VAL A 99 2.22 -9.25 -1.46
CA VAL A 99 1.24 -9.52 -0.40
C VAL A 99 0.90 -11.02 -0.32
N ALA A 100 0.73 -11.67 -1.48
CA ALA A 100 0.47 -13.11 -1.53
C ALA A 100 1.68 -13.92 -1.04
N HIS A 101 2.91 -13.51 -1.38
CA HIS A 101 4.12 -14.14 -0.86
C HIS A 101 4.26 -13.95 0.65
N LEU A 102 4.03 -12.74 1.17
CA LEU A 102 4.06 -12.48 2.60
C LEU A 102 3.04 -13.36 3.34
N ALA A 103 1.80 -13.40 2.84
CA ALA A 103 0.74 -14.22 3.40
C ALA A 103 1.06 -15.72 3.32
N ALA A 104 1.73 -16.17 2.25
CA ALA A 104 2.21 -17.55 2.14
C ALA A 104 3.26 -17.88 3.21
N CYS A 105 4.20 -16.97 3.47
CA CYS A 105 5.28 -17.16 4.44
C CYS A 105 4.78 -17.14 5.89
N GLU A 106 3.87 -16.24 6.24
CA GLU A 106 3.41 -16.02 7.61
C GLU A 106 2.11 -16.77 7.94
N GLY A 107 1.50 -17.42 6.95
CA GLY A 107 0.20 -18.08 7.08
C GLY A 107 -0.97 -17.10 7.10
N GLY A 108 -0.76 -15.84 6.69
CA GLY A 108 -1.79 -14.79 6.57
C GLY A 108 -1.17 -13.40 6.58
N CYS A 109 -1.99 -12.36 6.49
CA CYS A 109 -1.55 -10.98 6.75
C CYS A 109 -2.73 -10.09 7.16
N LEU A 110 -2.44 -8.95 7.79
CA LEU A 110 -3.42 -7.89 8.01
C LEU A 110 -3.25 -6.80 6.95
N ILE A 111 -4.35 -6.27 6.44
CA ILE A 111 -4.35 -5.13 5.52
C ILE A 111 -5.23 -4.05 6.13
N VAL A 112 -4.67 -2.86 6.37
CA VAL A 112 -5.42 -1.72 6.90
C VAL A 112 -5.78 -0.73 5.81
N ASP A 113 -7.01 -0.23 5.89
CA ASP A 113 -7.53 0.87 5.08
C ASP A 113 -8.69 1.52 5.87
N ALA A 114 -9.20 2.65 5.41
CA ALA A 114 -10.38 3.28 5.99
C ALA A 114 -11.30 3.85 4.91
N THR A 115 -12.51 4.18 5.30
CA THR A 115 -13.50 4.81 4.43
C THR A 115 -14.20 5.93 5.18
N ARG A 116 -14.62 6.95 4.42
CA ARG A 116 -15.49 8.02 4.93
C ARG A 116 -16.78 7.49 5.54
N ARG A 117 -17.43 8.38 6.29
CA ARG A 117 -18.74 8.18 6.92
C ARG A 117 -19.77 7.51 6.00
N GLY A 118 -20.55 6.59 6.58
CA GLY A 118 -21.67 5.92 5.91
C GLY A 118 -21.33 4.57 5.30
N LYS A 119 -20.04 4.28 5.08
CA LYS A 119 -19.55 2.95 4.73
C LYS A 119 -18.79 2.35 5.90
N THR A 120 -18.93 1.04 6.10
CA THR A 120 -18.13 0.30 7.09
C THR A 120 -16.78 -0.15 6.51
N PHE A 121 -16.75 -0.45 5.21
CA PHE A 121 -15.56 -0.94 4.52
C PHE A 121 -15.37 -0.18 3.21
N PRO A 122 -14.12 0.12 2.80
CA PRO A 122 -13.84 0.65 1.47
C PRO A 122 -14.15 -0.38 0.38
N ASP A 123 -14.41 0.07 -0.84
CA ASP A 123 -14.65 -0.81 -1.99
C ASP A 123 -13.43 -1.69 -2.35
N ALA A 124 -12.23 -1.24 -1.94
CA ALA A 124 -11.02 -2.05 -1.97
C ALA A 124 -11.21 -3.36 -1.19
N PHE A 125 -11.84 -3.30 -0.01
CA PHE A 125 -12.02 -4.46 0.86
C PHE A 125 -13.26 -5.27 0.52
N THR A 126 -14.31 -4.66 0.00
CA THR A 126 -15.56 -5.39 -0.30
C THR A 126 -15.49 -6.19 -1.58
N LYS A 127 -14.72 -5.72 -2.59
CA LYS A 127 -14.68 -6.36 -3.91
C LYS A 127 -13.29 -6.46 -4.53
N THR A 128 -12.45 -5.43 -4.43
CA THR A 128 -11.13 -5.43 -5.12
C THR A 128 -10.20 -6.53 -4.61
N ILE A 129 -9.98 -6.62 -3.29
CA ILE A 129 -9.15 -7.67 -2.69
C ILE A 129 -9.79 -9.06 -2.82
N PRO A 130 -11.10 -9.25 -2.60
CA PRO A 130 -11.79 -10.49 -2.93
C PRO A 130 -11.58 -10.99 -4.37
N ILE A 131 -11.74 -10.11 -5.35
CA ILE A 131 -11.47 -10.41 -6.76
C ILE A 131 -10.01 -10.82 -6.93
N TRP A 132 -9.08 -10.02 -6.40
CA TRP A 132 -7.66 -10.30 -6.49
C TRP A 132 -7.30 -11.67 -5.90
N ALA A 133 -7.77 -11.99 -4.68
CA ALA A 133 -7.50 -13.27 -4.03
C ALA A 133 -8.03 -14.45 -4.85
N ALA A 134 -9.26 -14.35 -5.37
CA ALA A 134 -9.84 -15.37 -6.23
C ALA A 134 -9.04 -15.55 -7.53
N VAL A 135 -8.63 -14.47 -8.19
CA VAL A 135 -7.79 -14.53 -9.40
C VAL A 135 -6.44 -15.19 -9.13
N ILE A 136 -5.78 -14.87 -8.01
CA ILE A 136 -4.53 -15.53 -7.60
C ILE A 136 -4.76 -17.03 -7.37
N ASN A 137 -5.83 -17.40 -6.65
CA ASN A 137 -6.16 -18.80 -6.39
C ASN A 137 -6.44 -19.58 -7.68
N HIS A 138 -7.19 -18.99 -8.63
CA HIS A 138 -7.43 -19.55 -9.97
C HIS A 138 -6.11 -19.76 -10.73
N ALA A 139 -5.26 -18.72 -10.80
CA ALA A 139 -3.99 -18.79 -11.53
C ALA A 139 -3.03 -19.84 -10.94
N VAL A 140 -2.94 -19.92 -9.60
CA VAL A 140 -2.16 -20.97 -8.91
C VAL A 140 -2.71 -22.36 -9.22
N SER A 141 -4.03 -22.54 -9.22
CA SER A 141 -4.68 -23.81 -9.57
C SER A 141 -4.34 -24.24 -11.00
N LEU A 142 -4.39 -23.30 -11.97
CA LEU A 142 -4.02 -23.56 -13.37
C LEU A 142 -2.56 -23.99 -13.52
N VAL A 143 -1.62 -23.29 -12.86
CA VAL A 143 -0.19 -23.63 -12.90
C VAL A 143 0.06 -25.02 -12.29
N ARG A 144 -0.62 -25.36 -11.20
CA ARG A 144 -0.51 -26.70 -10.58
C ARG A 144 -1.01 -27.81 -11.50
N LYS A 145 -2.15 -27.61 -12.16
CA LYS A 145 -2.70 -28.56 -13.14
C LYS A 145 -1.77 -28.76 -14.35
N GLN A 146 -1.20 -27.68 -14.87
CA GLN A 146 -0.23 -27.77 -15.97
C GLN A 146 1.02 -28.59 -15.57
N ARG A 147 1.50 -28.48 -14.33
CA ARG A 147 2.64 -29.29 -13.84
C ARG A 147 2.31 -30.77 -13.68
N THR A 148 1.09 -31.12 -13.28
CA THR A 148 0.68 -32.52 -13.21
C THR A 148 0.53 -33.14 -14.60
N ASP A 149 0.04 -32.37 -15.58
CA ASP A 149 -0.18 -32.86 -16.95
C ASP A 149 1.13 -32.99 -17.77
N THR A 150 2.15 -32.18 -17.47
CA THR A 150 3.44 -32.16 -18.18
C THR A 150 4.47 -33.19 -17.68
N GLY A 151 4.12 -34.10 -16.76
CA GLY A 151 4.91 -35.32 -16.52
C GLY A 151 6.00 -35.25 -15.45
N ALA A 152 5.86 -34.43 -14.40
CA ALA A 152 6.67 -34.57 -13.18
C ALA A 152 6.18 -35.70 -12.25
N ALA A 153 5.23 -36.54 -12.69
CA ALA A 153 4.95 -37.82 -12.06
C ALA A 153 6.01 -38.84 -12.53
N CYS A 154 7.15 -38.86 -11.86
CA CYS A 154 7.93 -40.10 -11.78
C CYS A 154 7.00 -41.16 -11.19
N ALA A 155 6.49 -42.02 -12.07
CA ALA A 155 5.64 -43.14 -11.73
C ALA A 155 6.41 -44.12 -10.83
N THR A 156 6.27 -43.96 -9.52
CA THR A 156 6.23 -45.11 -8.63
C THR A 156 4.76 -45.54 -8.56
N ASP A 157 4.43 -46.50 -9.40
CA ASP A 157 3.19 -47.28 -9.39
C ASP A 157 3.11 -48.10 -8.09
N ASP A 158 2.87 -47.43 -6.98
CA ASP A 158 2.38 -48.07 -5.76
C ASP A 158 0.91 -47.66 -5.64
N GLY A 159 0.02 -48.59 -5.98
CA GLY A 159 -1.44 -48.48 -5.98
C GLY A 159 -2.09 -48.21 -4.60
N ARG A 160 -1.52 -47.29 -3.83
CA ARG A 160 -2.15 -46.63 -2.70
C ARG A 160 -2.74 -45.32 -3.24
N SER A 161 -4.07 -45.26 -3.26
CA SER A 161 -4.81 -44.01 -3.30
C SER A 161 -4.21 -43.07 -2.25
N SER A 162 -3.39 -42.12 -2.72
CA SER A 162 -2.96 -41.01 -1.87
C SER A 162 -4.23 -40.33 -1.37
N PRO A 163 -4.32 -39.96 -0.08
CA PRO A 163 -5.47 -39.23 0.42
C PRO A 163 -5.68 -38.04 -0.52
N GLU A 164 -6.87 -37.93 -1.11
CA GLU A 164 -7.22 -36.84 -2.04
C GLU A 164 -6.80 -35.54 -1.38
N ALA A 165 -5.82 -34.86 -1.97
CA ALA A 165 -5.39 -33.58 -1.47
C ALA A 165 -6.63 -32.68 -1.38
N PRO A 166 -6.83 -31.96 -0.27
CA PRO A 166 -8.03 -31.14 -0.09
C PRO A 166 -8.19 -30.21 -1.29
N GLU A 167 -9.43 -30.12 -1.78
CA GLU A 167 -9.77 -29.34 -2.97
C GLU A 167 -9.32 -27.88 -2.79
N TRP A 168 -8.57 -27.38 -3.77
CA TRP A 168 -8.04 -26.02 -3.75
C TRP A 168 -9.15 -25.03 -4.10
N ASP A 169 -9.60 -24.26 -3.11
CA ASP A 169 -10.67 -23.27 -3.26
C ASP A 169 -10.28 -22.13 -4.23
N THR A 170 -11.04 -22.01 -5.31
CA THR A 170 -10.93 -20.92 -6.28
C THR A 170 -12.14 -19.99 -6.27
N GLU A 171 -13.11 -20.18 -5.36
CA GLU A 171 -14.34 -19.39 -5.34
C GLU A 171 -14.13 -17.92 -4.95
N LEU A 172 -15.07 -17.07 -5.38
CA LEU A 172 -15.13 -15.68 -4.98
C LEU A 172 -15.72 -15.53 -3.57
N HIS A 173 -14.90 -15.08 -2.62
CA HIS A 173 -15.35 -14.79 -1.25
C HIS A 173 -15.55 -13.29 -1.03
N VAL A 174 -16.78 -12.83 -1.20
CA VAL A 174 -17.22 -11.45 -0.91
C VAL A 174 -18.02 -11.37 0.40
N PRO A 175 -18.11 -10.20 1.05
CA PRO A 175 -18.85 -10.08 2.29
C PRO A 175 -20.37 -10.20 2.07
N PRO A 176 -21.15 -10.56 3.11
CA PRO A 176 -22.56 -10.94 2.98
C PRO A 176 -23.50 -9.82 2.51
N TRP A 177 -23.06 -8.56 2.53
CA TRP A 177 -23.83 -7.42 2.02
C TRP A 177 -23.66 -7.20 0.51
N ILE A 178 -22.80 -7.97 -0.17
CA ILE A 178 -22.76 -8.02 -1.64
C ILE A 178 -23.81 -9.01 -2.12
N SER A 179 -24.66 -8.58 -3.05
CA SER A 179 -25.73 -9.44 -3.56
C SER A 179 -25.17 -10.65 -4.31
N ALA A 180 -25.86 -11.80 -4.23
CA ALA A 180 -25.47 -13.00 -4.98
C ALA A 180 -25.42 -12.75 -6.49
N ASN A 181 -26.29 -11.89 -7.03
CA ASN A 181 -26.28 -11.53 -8.45
C ASN A 181 -25.00 -10.76 -8.84
N GLU A 182 -24.56 -9.82 -7.98
CA GLU A 182 -23.30 -9.11 -8.18
C GLU A 182 -22.11 -10.07 -8.06
N ALA A 183 -22.09 -10.92 -7.02
CA ALA A 183 -21.04 -11.92 -6.85
C ALA A 183 -20.93 -12.84 -8.08
N ASN A 184 -22.05 -13.35 -8.59
CA ASN A 184 -22.08 -14.22 -9.77
C ASN A 184 -21.54 -13.52 -11.03
N GLN A 185 -21.89 -12.24 -11.25
CA GLN A 185 -21.38 -11.46 -12.38
C GLN A 185 -19.86 -11.25 -12.31
N ILE A 186 -19.32 -11.14 -11.10
CA ILE A 186 -17.87 -11.05 -10.87
C ILE A 186 -17.22 -12.42 -11.11
N SER A 187 -17.80 -13.49 -10.55
CA SER A 187 -17.27 -14.86 -10.68
C SER A 187 -17.11 -15.29 -12.14
N MET A 188 -18.05 -14.90 -13.02
CA MET A 188 -17.98 -15.17 -14.46
C MET A 188 -16.76 -14.54 -15.16
N ARG A 189 -16.08 -13.59 -14.54
CA ARG A 189 -14.91 -12.89 -15.10
C ARG A 189 -13.57 -13.43 -14.59
N LEU A 190 -13.58 -14.21 -13.51
CA LEU A 190 -12.35 -14.64 -12.82
C LEU A 190 -11.41 -15.44 -13.71
N ASP A 191 -11.94 -16.36 -14.53
CA ASP A 191 -11.13 -17.18 -15.42
C ASP A 191 -10.37 -16.32 -16.45
N GLY A 192 -11.03 -15.30 -17.01
CA GLY A 192 -10.40 -14.37 -17.94
C GLY A 192 -9.24 -13.61 -17.28
N TRP A 193 -9.46 -13.06 -16.09
CA TRP A 193 -8.43 -12.34 -15.34
C TRP A 193 -7.27 -13.24 -14.89
N ALA A 194 -7.53 -14.50 -14.57
CA ALA A 194 -6.49 -15.47 -14.24
C ALA A 194 -5.60 -15.76 -15.46
N GLN A 195 -6.18 -15.89 -16.65
CA GLN A 195 -5.43 -16.04 -17.89
C GLN A 195 -4.61 -14.77 -18.22
N GLU A 196 -5.19 -13.58 -18.03
CA GLU A 196 -4.46 -12.31 -18.19
C GLU A 196 -3.26 -12.21 -17.25
N LEU A 197 -3.42 -12.61 -15.98
CA LEU A 197 -2.31 -12.65 -15.01
C LEU A 197 -1.18 -13.57 -15.47
N LEU A 198 -1.51 -14.76 -15.97
CA LEU A 198 -0.51 -15.71 -16.50
C LEU A 198 0.17 -15.16 -17.76
N ALA A 199 -0.57 -14.50 -18.64
CA ALA A 199 -0.05 -13.94 -19.88
C ALA A 199 0.95 -12.78 -19.66
N VAL A 200 0.81 -12.05 -18.56
CA VAL A 200 1.72 -10.93 -18.18
C VAL A 200 3.10 -11.42 -17.73
N GLY A 201 3.28 -12.73 -17.49
CA GLY A 201 4.58 -13.29 -17.08
C GLY A 201 4.92 -13.04 -15.61
N ALA A 202 3.90 -12.79 -14.78
CA ALA A 202 4.03 -12.75 -13.33
C ALA A 202 4.55 -14.10 -12.78
N ASP A 203 5.31 -14.07 -11.68
CA ASP A 203 5.80 -15.30 -11.02
C ASP A 203 4.70 -16.02 -10.21
N VAL A 204 3.69 -16.51 -10.93
CA VAL A 204 2.64 -17.37 -10.36
C VAL A 204 3.19 -18.75 -10.02
N ALA A 205 4.27 -19.17 -10.68
CA ALA A 205 4.95 -20.44 -10.42
C ALA A 205 5.60 -20.51 -9.04
N GLY A 206 6.24 -19.42 -8.60
CA GLY A 206 6.74 -19.25 -7.24
C GLY A 206 5.62 -19.21 -6.21
N LEU A 207 4.53 -18.48 -6.49
CA LEU A 207 3.34 -18.48 -5.62
C LEU A 207 2.70 -19.86 -5.48
N ALA A 208 2.64 -20.63 -6.56
CA ALA A 208 2.10 -21.99 -6.55
C ALA A 208 2.92 -22.95 -5.69
N LEU A 209 4.22 -22.68 -5.48
CA LEU A 209 5.08 -23.40 -4.54
C LEU A 209 4.94 -22.88 -3.11
N ALA A 210 4.81 -21.56 -2.93
CA ALA A 210 4.77 -20.94 -1.62
C ALA A 210 3.44 -21.11 -0.87
N LEU A 211 2.31 -20.94 -1.57
CA LEU A 211 0.98 -20.97 -0.94
C LEU A 211 0.55 -22.41 -0.63
N THR A 212 0.52 -22.81 0.64
CA THR A 212 0.03 -24.14 1.04
C THR A 212 -1.50 -24.21 1.13
N LYS A 213 -2.17 -23.07 1.29
CA LYS A 213 -3.63 -22.92 1.37
C LYS A 213 -4.10 -21.75 0.48
N PRO A 214 -5.34 -21.76 -0.04
CA PRO A 214 -5.85 -20.68 -0.87
C PRO A 214 -6.00 -19.38 -0.06
N LEU A 215 -5.86 -18.23 -0.71
CA LEU A 215 -6.05 -16.93 -0.08
C LEU A 215 -7.54 -16.67 0.17
N ARG A 216 -7.92 -16.18 1.35
CA ARG A 216 -9.32 -15.81 1.63
C ARG A 216 -9.44 -14.55 2.50
N PRO A 217 -10.22 -13.54 2.08
CA PRO A 217 -10.48 -12.36 2.89
C PRO A 217 -11.32 -12.63 4.15
N LEU A 218 -11.01 -11.93 5.23
CA LEU A 218 -11.82 -11.80 6.45
C LEU A 218 -11.99 -10.31 6.77
N TRP A 219 -13.18 -9.87 7.15
CA TRP A 219 -13.48 -8.45 7.36
C TRP A 219 -13.59 -8.09 8.83
N VAL A 220 -12.76 -7.15 9.28
CA VAL A 220 -12.73 -6.66 10.65
C VAL A 220 -12.97 -5.15 10.67
N SER A 221 -13.90 -4.70 11.50
CA SER A 221 -14.18 -3.28 11.72
C SER A 221 -14.31 -3.01 13.21
N GLN A 222 -14.34 -1.75 13.61
CA GLN A 222 -14.60 -1.37 15.00
C GLN A 222 -15.98 -1.82 15.55
N ARG A 223 -16.88 -2.34 14.70
CA ARG A 223 -18.15 -2.96 15.13
C ARG A 223 -18.05 -4.47 15.35
N SER A 224 -16.97 -5.09 14.89
CA SER A 224 -16.79 -6.53 15.02
C SER A 224 -16.64 -6.89 16.49
N GLN A 225 -17.50 -7.78 16.99
CA GLN A 225 -17.37 -8.33 18.33
C GLN A 225 -16.41 -9.51 18.27
N ILE A 226 -15.16 -9.30 18.68
CA ILE A 226 -14.13 -10.33 18.69
C ILE A 226 -13.98 -10.85 20.13
N TRP A 227 -14.33 -12.11 20.33
CA TRP A 227 -14.13 -12.81 21.60
C TRP A 227 -12.71 -13.36 21.61
N LEU A 228 -11.80 -12.70 22.34
CA LEU A 228 -10.37 -13.02 22.38
C LEU A 228 -10.07 -14.51 22.65
N ASN A 229 -10.92 -15.19 23.43
CA ASN A 229 -10.75 -16.60 23.78
C ASN A 229 -11.24 -17.58 22.69
N GLU A 230 -11.91 -17.10 21.65
CA GLU A 230 -12.49 -17.90 20.57
C GLU A 230 -11.91 -17.55 19.19
N VAL A 231 -10.86 -16.72 19.15
CA VAL A 231 -10.22 -16.34 17.89
C VAL A 231 -9.46 -17.53 17.33
N THR A 232 -9.96 -18.06 16.22
CA THR A 232 -9.28 -19.11 15.44
C THR A 232 -7.93 -18.60 14.95
N GLN A 233 -6.87 -19.36 15.23
CA GLN A 233 -5.54 -18.99 14.77
C GLN A 233 -5.40 -19.26 13.27
N PRO A 234 -4.59 -18.49 12.53
CA PRO A 234 -4.42 -18.67 11.08
C PRO A 234 -4.01 -20.11 10.68
N ALA A 235 -3.24 -20.79 11.54
CA ALA A 235 -2.81 -22.16 11.31
C ALA A 235 -3.99 -23.16 11.21
N ASP A 236 -5.08 -22.91 11.94
CA ASP A 236 -6.23 -23.81 12.04
C ASP A 236 -7.26 -23.59 10.91
N LEU A 237 -7.15 -22.48 10.17
CA LEU A 237 -8.04 -22.18 9.05
C LEU A 237 -7.69 -23.04 7.83
N PRO A 238 -8.68 -23.49 7.03
CA PRO A 238 -8.40 -24.25 5.80
C PRO A 238 -7.88 -23.37 4.64
N PHE A 239 -7.71 -22.07 4.89
CA PHE A 239 -7.25 -21.05 3.93
C PHE A 239 -6.21 -20.15 4.60
N THR A 240 -5.47 -19.38 3.80
CA THR A 240 -4.56 -18.33 4.23
C THR A 240 -5.35 -17.01 4.38
N PRO A 241 -5.63 -16.53 5.61
CA PRO A 241 -6.46 -15.35 5.83
C PRO A 241 -5.78 -14.04 5.39
N LEU A 242 -6.52 -13.23 4.65
CA LEU A 242 -6.24 -11.81 4.44
C LEU A 242 -7.18 -11.01 5.35
N ILE A 243 -6.69 -10.59 6.51
CA ILE A 243 -7.51 -9.89 7.52
C ILE A 243 -7.61 -8.42 7.14
N LEU A 244 -8.75 -8.02 6.60
CA LEU A 244 -9.04 -6.69 6.09
C LEU A 244 -9.61 -5.81 7.21
N VAL A 245 -8.77 -4.94 7.76
CA VAL A 245 -9.07 -4.11 8.93
C VAL A 245 -9.51 -2.72 8.47
N SER A 246 -10.81 -2.45 8.51
CA SER A 246 -11.33 -1.09 8.29
C SER A 246 -11.13 -0.28 9.56
N ALA A 247 -10.21 0.67 9.52
CA ALA A 247 -9.71 1.35 10.71
C ALA A 247 -10.77 2.21 11.40
N SER A 248 -11.63 2.90 10.65
CA SER A 248 -12.55 3.90 11.19
C SER A 248 -13.94 3.38 11.55
N LEU A 249 -14.56 4.00 12.56
CA LEU A 249 -15.97 3.77 12.90
C LEU A 249 -16.90 4.35 11.82
N PRO A 250 -17.88 3.59 11.31
CA PRO A 250 -18.79 4.06 10.26
C PRO A 250 -19.80 5.14 10.70
N ASN A 251 -20.05 5.24 12.02
CA ASN A 251 -21.10 6.09 12.59
C ASN A 251 -20.59 7.41 13.20
N ALA A 252 -21.56 8.28 13.47
CA ALA A 252 -21.51 9.73 13.56
C ALA A 252 -20.32 10.40 14.28
N ARG A 253 -20.10 11.65 13.84
CA ARG A 253 -19.45 12.72 14.60
C ARG A 253 -19.91 12.66 16.05
N GLN A 254 -18.97 12.27 16.90
CA GLN A 254 -19.14 12.26 18.33
C GLN A 254 -18.02 13.10 18.90
N ARG A 255 -18.38 14.03 19.79
CA ARG A 255 -17.39 14.73 20.60
C ARG A 255 -16.70 13.74 21.54
N ARG A 256 -15.37 13.68 21.46
CA ARG A 256 -14.52 12.81 22.26
C ARG A 256 -13.51 13.64 23.04
N SER A 257 -13.00 13.08 24.13
CA SER A 257 -11.88 13.65 24.87
C SER A 257 -10.58 13.01 24.40
N VAL A 258 -9.52 13.82 24.29
CA VAL A 258 -8.17 13.29 24.12
C VAL A 258 -7.79 12.57 25.41
N ARG A 259 -7.55 11.25 25.33
CA ARG A 259 -6.97 10.48 26.44
C ARG A 259 -5.51 10.88 26.57
N ALA A 260 -5.24 11.98 27.25
CA ALA A 260 -3.89 12.37 27.60
C ALA A 260 -3.37 11.41 28.68
N GLY A 261 -2.38 10.59 28.33
CA GLY A 261 -1.55 9.92 29.31
C GLY A 261 -0.91 10.98 30.22
N SER A 262 -1.25 10.91 31.51
CA SER A 262 -0.51 11.51 32.62
C SER A 262 -0.05 12.97 32.45
N ARG A 263 -1.00 13.91 32.46
CA ARG A 263 -0.83 15.25 33.03
C ARG A 263 -2.22 15.85 33.28
N GLU A 264 -2.58 15.98 34.55
CA GLU A 264 -3.81 16.63 35.00
C GLU A 264 -3.90 18.03 34.38
N GLY A 265 -4.94 18.27 33.57
CA GLY A 265 -5.32 19.62 33.11
C GLY A 265 -5.18 19.93 31.61
N GLY A 266 -4.74 19.02 30.74
CA GLY A 266 -4.42 19.34 29.33
C GLY A 266 -5.24 18.67 28.22
N GLY A 267 -6.28 17.89 28.53
CA GLY A 267 -7.03 17.12 27.52
C GLY A 267 -8.07 17.96 26.78
N GLY A 268 -7.76 18.38 25.54
CA GLY A 268 -8.75 19.01 24.66
C GLY A 268 -9.89 18.05 24.27
N THR A 269 -11.03 18.59 23.87
CA THR A 269 -12.09 17.81 23.18
C THR A 269 -11.96 17.97 21.67
N TYR A 270 -12.38 16.96 20.92
CA TYR A 270 -12.39 17.00 19.46
C TYR A 270 -13.63 16.30 18.93
N GLU A 271 -14.02 16.62 17.70
CA GLU A 271 -15.10 15.93 17.00
C GLU A 271 -14.51 14.78 16.19
N TYR A 272 -14.98 13.55 16.40
CA TYR A 272 -14.47 12.40 15.64
C TYR A 272 -14.85 12.49 14.16
N VAL A 273 -13.88 12.27 13.28
CA VAL A 273 -14.01 12.31 11.82
C VAL A 273 -13.75 10.91 11.25
N PRO A 274 -14.81 10.14 10.91
CA PRO A 274 -14.68 8.83 10.27
C PRO A 274 -13.88 8.89 8.96
N GLY A 275 -12.86 8.04 8.84
CA GLY A 275 -12.07 7.92 7.62
C GLY A 275 -11.25 9.16 7.31
N ALA A 276 -10.71 9.85 8.33
CA ALA A 276 -9.90 11.06 8.14
C ALA A 276 -8.74 10.85 7.14
N GLY A 277 -8.08 9.70 7.13
CA GLY A 277 -7.03 9.37 6.16
C GLY A 277 -7.52 9.18 4.72
N ASP A 278 -8.81 8.92 4.49
CA ASP A 278 -9.42 8.75 3.15
C ASP A 278 -9.80 10.10 2.50
N ASP A 279 -9.66 11.20 3.25
CA ASP A 279 -9.94 12.58 2.79
C ASP A 279 -8.80 13.52 3.18
N GLU A 280 -7.57 13.04 3.14
CA GLU A 280 -6.37 13.82 3.49
C GLU A 280 -6.29 15.15 2.73
N GLU A 281 -6.78 15.19 1.48
CA GLU A 281 -6.77 16.39 0.64
C GLU A 281 -7.59 17.54 1.23
N SER A 282 -8.57 17.25 2.11
CA SER A 282 -9.43 18.27 2.71
C SER A 282 -8.83 18.95 3.95
N TRP A 283 -7.86 18.31 4.62
CA TRP A 283 -7.37 18.76 5.93
C TRP A 283 -5.85 18.73 6.12
N ALA A 284 -5.11 17.82 5.48
CA ALA A 284 -3.73 17.52 5.81
C ALA A 284 -2.77 18.69 5.51
N ARG A 285 -3.04 19.49 4.47
CA ARG A 285 -2.28 20.71 4.11
C ARG A 285 -0.76 20.49 4.05
N GLY A 286 -0.33 19.35 3.50
CA GLY A 286 1.08 18.97 3.38
C GLY A 286 1.61 18.13 4.53
N LEU A 287 0.86 17.97 5.63
CA LEU A 287 1.17 16.97 6.65
C LEU A 287 1.09 15.58 6.03
N THR A 288 2.12 14.76 6.22
CA THR A 288 2.15 13.37 5.79
C THR A 288 1.96 12.43 6.99
N PRO A 289 1.62 11.15 6.78
CA PRO A 289 1.58 10.17 7.87
C PRO A 289 2.89 10.14 8.69
N GLN A 290 4.05 10.15 8.02
CA GLN A 290 5.35 10.11 8.68
C GLN A 290 5.56 11.33 9.59
N LEU A 291 5.22 12.52 9.11
CA LEU A 291 5.32 13.75 9.90
C LEU A 291 4.34 13.77 11.07
N LEU A 292 3.11 13.26 10.89
CA LEU A 292 2.13 13.15 11.96
C LEU A 292 2.67 12.28 13.10
N TRP A 293 3.25 11.12 12.77
CA TRP A 293 3.73 10.19 13.79
C TRP A 293 5.03 10.65 14.45
N ALA A 294 5.94 11.28 13.69
CA ALA A 294 7.17 11.87 14.23
C ALA A 294 6.89 13.02 15.22
N HIS A 295 5.81 13.79 15.00
CA HIS A 295 5.45 14.96 15.82
C HIS A 295 4.13 14.79 16.59
N LYS A 296 3.70 13.55 16.84
CA LYS A 296 2.39 13.23 17.43
C LYS A 296 2.10 14.01 18.72
N GLU A 297 3.04 14.00 19.67
CA GLU A 297 2.85 14.62 20.98
C GLU A 297 2.74 16.14 20.88
N GLU A 298 3.57 16.75 20.03
CA GLU A 298 3.57 18.19 19.74
C GLU A 298 2.24 18.63 19.08
N LEU A 299 1.75 17.86 18.10
CA LEU A 299 0.50 18.14 17.39
C LEU A 299 -0.73 18.03 18.30
N VAL A 300 -0.76 17.03 19.18
CA VAL A 300 -1.89 16.83 20.11
C VAL A 300 -1.87 17.88 21.22
N SER A 301 -0.70 18.17 21.79
CA SER A 301 -0.56 19.15 22.89
C SER A 301 -0.81 20.60 22.45
N ALA A 302 -0.66 20.92 21.16
CA ALA A 302 -0.93 22.23 20.60
C ALA A 302 -2.41 22.67 20.71
N GLY A 303 -3.33 21.72 20.86
CA GLY A 303 -4.76 21.99 20.89
C GLY A 303 -5.33 22.52 19.56
N PRO A 304 -6.64 22.79 19.50
CA PRO A 304 -7.32 23.23 18.27
C PRO A 304 -6.78 24.57 17.73
N ASP A 305 -6.42 25.50 18.61
CA ASP A 305 -5.96 26.84 18.21
C ASP A 305 -4.49 26.84 17.75
N GLY A 306 -3.65 25.96 18.32
CA GLY A 306 -2.21 25.92 18.06
C GLY A 306 -1.78 24.97 16.94
N VAL A 307 -2.57 23.94 16.62
CA VAL A 307 -2.15 22.86 15.70
C VAL A 307 -1.74 23.36 14.31
N HIS A 308 -2.37 24.44 13.83
CA HIS A 308 -2.06 25.01 12.51
C HIS A 308 -0.67 25.66 12.47
N GLU A 309 -0.25 26.30 13.56
CA GLU A 309 1.09 26.88 13.65
C GLU A 309 2.14 25.79 13.78
N VAL A 310 1.85 24.75 14.55
CA VAL A 310 2.74 23.58 14.68
C VAL A 310 2.94 22.89 13.34
N VAL A 311 1.88 22.61 12.56
CA VAL A 311 2.04 22.02 11.23
C VAL A 311 2.84 22.94 10.30
N ARG A 312 2.57 24.26 10.31
CA ARG A 312 3.35 25.21 9.52
C ARG A 312 4.83 25.21 9.91
N ARG A 313 5.13 25.10 11.20
CA ARG A 313 6.50 24.97 11.72
C ARG A 313 7.15 23.68 11.22
N ILE A 314 6.49 22.53 11.39
CA ILE A 314 7.00 21.23 10.94
C ILE A 314 7.32 21.26 9.44
N LEU A 315 6.41 21.77 8.61
CA LEU A 315 6.62 21.83 7.16
C LEU A 315 7.74 22.78 6.74
N ARG A 316 7.97 23.87 7.48
CA ARG A 316 9.11 24.77 7.23
C ARG A 316 10.46 24.12 7.57
N HIS A 317 10.51 23.33 8.65
CA HIS A 317 11.75 22.67 9.08
C HIS A 317 12.02 21.39 8.28
N GLY A 318 10.99 20.69 7.81
CA GLY A 318 11.12 19.56 6.89
C GLY A 318 11.45 19.94 5.44
N ALA A 319 11.33 21.23 5.07
CA ALA A 319 11.69 21.76 3.75
C ALA A 319 13.12 22.30 3.66
N ALA A 320 13.86 22.37 4.78
CA ALA A 320 15.30 22.62 4.75
C ALA A 320 16.00 21.29 4.45
N PRO A 321 16.94 21.22 3.49
CA PRO A 321 17.74 20.01 3.31
C PRO A 321 18.67 19.89 4.52
N SER A 322 18.24 19.13 5.53
CA SER A 322 19.13 18.63 6.57
C SER A 322 20.12 17.69 5.89
N ALA A 323 21.36 18.17 5.76
CA ALA A 323 22.51 17.43 5.23
C ALA A 323 23.02 16.33 6.20
N GLN A 324 22.15 15.75 7.02
CA GLN A 324 22.47 14.63 7.89
C GLN A 324 21.26 13.70 7.95
N GLU A 325 21.55 12.40 7.78
CA GLU A 325 20.64 11.25 7.68
C GLU A 325 20.07 10.96 6.27
N GLU A 326 20.96 10.46 5.39
CA GLU A 326 20.62 9.33 4.53
C GLU A 326 20.30 8.12 5.42
N ALA A 327 19.14 8.13 6.07
CA ALA A 327 18.54 6.93 6.61
C ALA A 327 17.83 6.23 5.44
N GLY A 328 18.46 5.16 4.97
CA GLY A 328 17.91 4.31 3.93
C GLY A 328 16.46 3.92 4.23
N THR A 329 15.68 3.80 3.17
CA THR A 329 14.49 2.96 3.14
C THR A 329 14.73 1.72 4.00
N PRO A 330 13.84 1.36 4.95
CA PRO A 330 13.97 0.10 5.67
C PRO A 330 13.77 -1.01 4.65
N GLN A 331 14.87 -1.51 4.09
CA GLN A 331 14.92 -2.86 3.59
C GLN A 331 14.72 -3.75 4.81
N VAL A 332 13.66 -4.54 4.77
CA VAL A 332 13.39 -5.62 5.72
C VAL A 332 14.70 -6.40 5.92
N PRO A 333 15.25 -6.47 7.14
CA PRO A 333 16.33 -7.40 7.40
C PRO A 333 15.71 -8.79 7.43
N CYS A 334 15.69 -9.46 6.29
CA CYS A 334 15.56 -10.91 6.27
C CYS A 334 16.83 -11.45 6.91
N SER A 335 16.83 -11.64 8.22
CA SER A 335 17.81 -12.47 8.91
C SER A 335 17.57 -13.92 8.50
N PHE A 336 18.09 -14.29 7.33
CA PHE A 336 18.36 -15.68 7.04
C PHE A 336 19.41 -16.15 8.05
N PRO A 337 19.26 -17.32 8.69
CA PRO A 337 20.33 -17.88 9.50
C PRO A 337 21.58 -17.93 8.63
N ALA A 338 22.69 -17.43 9.16
CA ALA A 338 24.00 -17.48 8.53
C ALA A 338 24.50 -18.94 8.49
N HIS A 339 23.83 -19.78 7.72
CA HIS A 339 24.51 -20.89 7.09
C HIS A 339 25.30 -20.28 5.95
N ALA A 340 26.62 -20.25 6.11
CA ALA A 340 27.53 -20.10 5.00
C ALA A 340 27.22 -21.21 3.99
N HIS A 341 26.30 -20.94 3.06
CA HIS A 341 26.23 -21.67 1.82
C HIS A 341 27.49 -21.27 1.05
N ALA A 342 28.56 -22.01 1.31
CA ALA A 342 29.61 -22.16 0.32
C ALA A 342 28.90 -22.56 -0.97
N TRP A 343 28.99 -21.72 -1.98
CA TRP A 343 28.58 -22.08 -3.33
C TRP A 343 29.22 -23.44 -3.63
N PRO A 344 28.44 -24.48 -3.98
CA PRO A 344 29.02 -25.69 -4.52
C PRO A 344 29.92 -25.29 -5.68
N ALA A 345 31.11 -25.89 -5.76
CA ALA A 345 31.97 -25.69 -6.91
C ALA A 345 31.17 -25.98 -8.18
N ASP A 346 31.35 -25.13 -9.18
CA ASP A 346 30.71 -25.20 -10.50
C ASP A 346 30.86 -26.61 -11.10
N ASP A 347 29.84 -27.44 -10.90
CA ASP A 347 29.75 -28.81 -11.40
C ASP A 347 28.98 -28.88 -12.73
N GLY A 348 28.68 -27.71 -13.31
CA GLY A 348 28.11 -27.57 -14.65
C GLY A 348 26.69 -28.10 -14.82
N LEU A 349 26.00 -28.50 -13.74
CA LEU A 349 24.69 -29.16 -13.83
C LEU A 349 23.47 -28.23 -13.69
N HIS A 350 23.66 -26.96 -13.31
CA HIS A 350 22.55 -26.04 -13.01
C HIS A 350 22.27 -24.97 -14.07
N ASN A 351 22.92 -25.02 -15.23
CA ASN A 351 22.59 -24.15 -16.37
C ASN A 351 21.48 -24.76 -17.24
N LEU A 352 20.25 -24.84 -16.71
CA LEU A 352 19.10 -24.91 -17.62
C LEU A 352 18.90 -23.51 -18.19
N ALA A 353 19.45 -23.28 -19.38
CA ALA A 353 19.15 -22.09 -20.17
C ALA A 353 17.62 -22.01 -20.34
N PRO A 354 16.96 -20.91 -19.94
CA PRO A 354 15.55 -20.70 -20.25
C PRO A 354 15.35 -20.86 -21.76
N VAL A 355 14.31 -21.58 -22.18
CA VAL A 355 14.00 -21.76 -23.61
C VAL A 355 13.84 -20.37 -24.24
N GLY A 356 14.81 -19.97 -25.07
CA GLY A 356 14.89 -18.65 -25.69
C GLY A 356 16.11 -17.79 -25.32
N ALA A 357 16.87 -18.16 -24.28
CA ALA A 357 18.11 -17.48 -23.94
C ALA A 357 19.27 -17.98 -24.85
N ARG A 358 19.89 -17.08 -25.61
CA ARG A 358 21.16 -17.37 -26.30
C ARG A 358 22.27 -17.51 -25.25
N SER A 359 23.19 -18.45 -25.43
CA SER A 359 24.25 -18.66 -24.45
C SER A 359 25.13 -17.41 -24.33
N CYS A 360 25.28 -16.92 -23.10
CA CYS A 360 26.15 -15.81 -22.78
C CYS A 360 27.61 -16.29 -22.89
N GLN A 361 28.34 -15.82 -23.89
CA GLN A 361 29.80 -15.94 -23.88
C GLN A 361 30.35 -14.93 -22.86
N SER A 362 31.18 -15.42 -21.94
CA SER A 362 31.72 -14.76 -20.73
C SER A 362 32.53 -13.47 -20.96
N SER A 363 31.94 -12.43 -21.56
CA SER A 363 32.61 -11.15 -21.81
C SER A 363 31.66 -9.93 -21.87
N SER A 364 30.43 -10.06 -21.36
CA SER A 364 29.32 -9.18 -21.72
C SER A 364 29.25 -7.82 -21.00
N ILE A 365 30.18 -7.49 -20.09
CA ILE A 365 30.29 -6.13 -19.54
C ILE A 365 31.47 -5.43 -20.20
N ARG A 366 31.20 -4.68 -21.27
CA ARG A 366 32.16 -3.73 -21.85
C ARG A 366 32.07 -2.41 -21.11
N CYS A 367 33.12 -2.07 -20.37
CA CYS A 367 33.29 -0.74 -19.78
C CYS A 367 33.86 0.20 -20.85
N THR A 368 33.14 1.27 -21.19
CA THR A 368 33.73 2.38 -21.94
C THR A 368 34.28 3.39 -20.93
N GLY A 369 35.38 4.07 -21.24
CA GLY A 369 36.14 4.93 -20.33
C GLY A 369 35.41 6.10 -19.66
N ASN A 370 34.08 6.21 -19.83
CA ASN A 370 33.20 7.24 -19.29
C ASN A 370 32.23 6.72 -18.21
N GLY A 371 32.40 5.49 -17.72
CA GLY A 371 31.62 4.95 -16.59
C GLY A 371 30.25 4.37 -16.96
N LEU A 372 30.06 3.97 -18.22
CA LEU A 372 28.90 3.22 -18.70
C LEU A 372 29.20 1.71 -18.77
N TYR A 373 28.26 0.92 -18.27
CA TYR A 373 28.32 -0.55 -18.21
C TYR A 373 27.20 -1.14 -19.05
N TRP A 374 27.56 -1.94 -20.05
CA TRP A 374 26.59 -2.57 -20.94
C TRP A 374 25.90 -3.78 -20.31
N ILE A 375 24.59 -3.88 -20.54
CA ILE A 375 23.82 -5.09 -20.23
C ILE A 375 23.85 -6.00 -21.46
N GLY A 376 24.95 -6.73 -21.65
CA GLY A 376 25.12 -7.61 -22.79
C GLY A 376 24.99 -6.88 -24.13
N GLU A 377 24.23 -7.45 -25.07
CA GLU A 377 24.00 -6.89 -26.41
C GLU A 377 22.64 -6.17 -26.51
N THR A 378 22.00 -5.85 -25.39
CA THR A 378 20.59 -5.38 -25.35
C THR A 378 20.38 -3.95 -25.86
N GLY A 379 21.43 -3.22 -26.22
CA GLY A 379 21.36 -1.79 -26.53
C GLY A 379 21.22 -0.89 -25.29
N ILE A 380 21.21 -1.48 -24.08
CA ILE A 380 20.98 -0.77 -22.81
C ILE A 380 22.27 -0.69 -22.00
N ALA A 381 22.57 0.49 -21.49
CA ALA A 381 23.70 0.74 -20.61
C ALA A 381 23.29 1.29 -19.23
N LEU A 382 24.12 1.02 -18.22
CA LEU A 382 24.01 1.52 -16.85
C LEU A 382 25.11 2.55 -16.58
N GLY A 383 24.78 3.70 -15.99
CA GLY A 383 25.80 4.68 -15.59
C GLY A 383 25.23 5.86 -14.81
N ALA A 384 26.10 6.72 -14.28
CA ALA A 384 25.67 7.95 -13.62
C ALA A 384 25.13 8.97 -14.65
N LEU A 385 24.33 9.94 -14.21
CA LEU A 385 23.70 10.93 -15.10
C LEU A 385 24.73 11.66 -15.97
N ALA A 386 25.92 11.93 -15.42
CA ALA A 386 27.03 12.56 -16.13
C ALA A 386 27.56 11.72 -17.33
N ALA A 387 27.42 10.39 -17.27
CA ALA A 387 27.93 9.50 -18.30
C ALA A 387 27.08 9.51 -19.58
N GLY A 388 25.79 9.87 -19.48
CA GLY A 388 24.88 10.02 -20.63
C GLY A 388 25.13 11.27 -21.49
N LYS A 389 26.02 12.19 -21.06
CA LYS A 389 26.35 13.43 -21.79
C LYS A 389 27.61 13.32 -22.65
N ALA A 390 28.35 12.20 -22.60
CA ALA A 390 29.52 12.04 -23.44
C ALA A 390 29.12 12.06 -24.93
N PRO A 391 29.83 12.84 -25.78
CA PRO A 391 29.58 12.82 -27.21
C PRO A 391 29.68 11.37 -27.70
N GLU A 392 28.78 10.97 -28.60
CA GLU A 392 28.72 9.61 -29.18
C GLU A 392 28.12 8.51 -28.28
N VAL A 393 27.65 8.78 -27.06
CA VAL A 393 26.96 7.73 -26.27
C VAL A 393 25.68 7.27 -26.99
N TRP A 394 24.86 8.22 -27.45
CA TRP A 394 23.58 7.95 -28.10
C TRP A 394 23.68 7.39 -29.51
N SER A 395 24.86 7.33 -30.11
CA SER A 395 25.05 6.59 -31.36
C SER A 395 25.26 5.09 -31.14
N HIS A 396 25.44 4.68 -29.87
CA HIS A 396 25.75 3.30 -29.52
C HIS A 396 24.74 2.67 -28.57
N VAL A 397 23.88 3.43 -27.88
CA VAL A 397 22.87 2.89 -26.95
C VAL A 397 21.46 3.36 -27.33
N ASP A 398 20.48 2.48 -27.17
CA ASP A 398 19.06 2.80 -27.31
C ASP A 398 18.51 3.43 -26.01
N ALA A 399 19.07 3.06 -24.86
CA ALA A 399 18.70 3.62 -23.56
C ALA A 399 19.85 3.58 -22.55
N VAL A 400 19.89 4.58 -21.66
CA VAL A 400 20.77 4.61 -20.48
C VAL A 400 19.93 4.64 -19.22
N LEU A 401 20.14 3.66 -18.35
CA LEU A 401 19.54 3.57 -17.02
C LEU A 401 20.47 4.26 -16.01
N THR A 402 20.00 5.40 -15.49
CA THR A 402 20.77 6.23 -14.57
C THR A 402 20.84 5.61 -13.19
N LEU A 403 22.05 5.31 -12.71
CA LEU A 403 22.33 4.84 -11.36
C LEU A 403 23.08 5.94 -10.58
N GLY A 404 22.38 6.61 -9.66
CA GLY A 404 22.94 7.62 -8.76
C GLY A 404 22.58 9.07 -9.10
N THR A 405 22.85 9.98 -8.16
CA THR A 405 22.40 11.39 -8.16
C THR A 405 23.47 12.41 -8.56
N LYS A 406 24.69 11.98 -8.91
CA LYS A 406 25.76 12.92 -9.29
C LYS A 406 25.59 13.43 -10.72
N GLU A 407 25.14 14.68 -10.82
CA GLU A 407 24.91 15.40 -12.09
C GLU A 407 26.21 16.04 -12.62
N HIS A 408 26.31 16.19 -13.94
CA HIS A 408 27.40 16.94 -14.57
C HIS A 408 27.12 18.45 -14.49
N PRO A 409 28.10 19.31 -14.14
CA PRO A 409 27.87 20.75 -13.91
C PRO A 409 27.18 21.49 -15.05
N SER A 410 27.34 21.01 -16.29
CA SER A 410 26.72 21.59 -17.49
C SER A 410 25.21 21.32 -17.65
N MET A 411 24.57 20.57 -16.75
CA MET A 411 23.12 20.27 -16.80
C MET A 411 22.32 21.03 -15.73
N ALA A 412 22.97 21.82 -14.88
CA ALA A 412 22.32 22.62 -13.85
C ALA A 412 21.40 23.73 -14.43
N GLU A 413 21.56 24.11 -15.70
CA GLU A 413 20.80 25.19 -16.33
C GLU A 413 19.52 24.68 -17.06
N GLU A 414 19.45 23.42 -17.49
CA GLU A 414 18.28 22.88 -18.24
C GLU A 414 17.05 22.63 -17.34
N LEU A 415 17.26 22.44 -16.03
CA LEU A 415 16.18 22.30 -15.05
C LEU A 415 15.51 23.62 -14.67
N LYS A 416 16.17 24.78 -14.89
CA LYS A 416 15.57 26.10 -14.60
C LYS A 416 14.46 26.48 -15.59
N THR A 417 14.45 25.89 -16.78
CA THR A 417 13.49 26.20 -17.84
C THR A 417 12.24 25.30 -17.84
N GLY A 418 12.14 24.33 -16.91
CA GLY A 418 11.02 23.38 -16.84
C GLY A 418 9.88 23.74 -15.88
N PHE A 419 9.96 24.86 -15.15
CA PHE A 419 8.98 25.25 -14.13
C PHE A 419 8.11 26.47 -14.50
N GLU A 420 8.01 26.79 -15.78
CA GLU A 420 6.93 27.64 -16.32
C GLU A 420 6.11 26.84 -17.34
N LEU A 421 5.18 26.02 -16.85
CA LEU A 421 3.94 25.61 -17.54
C LEU A 421 2.88 25.21 -16.52
#